data_AF-A0A4P7Z1H8-F1
#
_entry.id   AF-A0A4P7Z1H8-F1
#
_cell.length_a   1.000
_cell.length_b   1.000
_cell.length_c   1.000
_cell.angle_alpha   90.00
_cell.angle_beta   90.00
_cell.angle_gamma   90.00
#
_symmetry.space_group_name_H-M   'P 1'
#
loop_
_entity.id
_entity.type
_entity.pdbx_description
1 polymer ?
#
loop_
_entity_poly.entity_id
_entity_poly.type
_entity_poly.pdbx_seq_one_letter_code
_entity_poly.pdbx_strand_id
1 'polypeptide(L)'
;MPGQPLMGQPVTGHAGCFGKLPARGDFLLRGLPRTFADPWHEWLLDGLQASRAALGEGWMDRYLNAPIWRFVLEAGVCGPQAAAGVMMSSVDKAGRHFPLTLVALLAPGNSADGAETDDPWFEAAEELALSALTHTLDVEAFVGSVGALSVPQVSGQPSSAAARWWTLGGEGVAEQGFTGAGLPPAARFAEFLTGRAGEGA
;
A
#
# COMPACT_ATOMS: atom_id res chain seq x y z
N MET A 1 45.45 -0.72 -3.95
CA MET A 1 44.20 -0.06 -4.34
C MET A 1 43.11 -0.56 -3.41
N PRO A 2 42.62 0.22 -2.43
CA PRO A 2 41.41 -0.18 -1.72
C PRO A 2 40.22 -0.06 -2.68
N GLY A 3 39.42 -1.11 -2.78
CA GLY A 3 38.26 -1.18 -3.65
C GLY A 3 37.25 -0.09 -3.29
N GLN A 4 36.88 0.70 -4.29
CA GLN A 4 35.79 1.67 -4.19
C GLN A 4 34.52 0.87 -3.86
N PRO A 5 33.74 1.25 -2.82
CA PRO A 5 32.46 0.60 -2.58
C PRO A 5 31.60 0.81 -3.83
N LEU A 6 31.06 -0.28 -4.39
CA LEU A 6 30.01 -0.18 -5.40
C LEU A 6 28.86 0.61 -4.75
N MET A 7 28.75 1.89 -5.08
CA MET A 7 27.50 2.62 -4.85
C MET A 7 26.43 1.84 -5.62
N GLY A 8 25.50 1.23 -4.89
CA GLY A 8 24.33 0.59 -5.49
C GLY A 8 23.68 1.58 -6.44
N GLN A 9 23.37 1.14 -7.66
CA GLN A 9 22.71 2.02 -8.61
C GLN A 9 21.38 2.49 -8.01
N PRO A 10 21.01 3.77 -8.16
CA PRO A 10 19.73 4.24 -7.64
C PRO A 10 18.61 3.43 -8.28
N VAL A 11 17.77 2.83 -7.43
CA VAL A 11 16.55 2.16 -7.89
C VAL A 11 15.72 3.20 -8.60
N THR A 12 15.31 2.90 -9.83
CA THR A 12 14.44 3.76 -10.63
C THR A 12 13.03 3.23 -10.62
N GLY A 13 12.05 4.11 -10.83
CA GLY A 13 10.64 3.75 -10.88
C GLY A 13 9.76 4.99 -10.95
N HIS A 14 8.46 4.81 -10.76
CA HIS A 14 7.50 5.91 -10.74
C HIS A 14 6.41 5.65 -9.71
N ALA A 15 5.88 6.73 -9.15
CA ALA A 15 4.79 6.67 -8.18
C ALA A 15 3.43 6.96 -8.84
N GLY A 16 2.39 6.38 -8.28
CA GLY A 16 1.01 6.58 -8.68
C GLY A 16 0.04 6.25 -7.55
N CYS A 17 -1.23 6.46 -7.81
CA CYS A 17 -2.29 6.28 -6.82
C CYS A 17 -3.54 5.65 -7.41
N PHE A 18 -4.24 4.93 -6.54
CA PHE A 18 -5.46 4.23 -6.86
C PHE A 18 -6.40 4.20 -5.67
N GLY A 19 -7.71 4.32 -5.89
CA GLY A 19 -8.72 4.14 -4.84
C GLY A 19 -9.76 5.26 -4.79
N LYS A 20 -10.30 5.53 -3.59
CA LYS A 20 -11.29 6.59 -3.36
C LYS A 20 -10.73 7.73 -2.53
N LEU A 21 -11.31 8.92 -2.75
CA LEU A 21 -10.97 10.16 -2.05
C LEU A 21 -12.25 10.88 -1.62
N PRO A 22 -12.31 11.48 -0.42
CA PRO A 22 -13.50 12.22 0.04
C PRO A 22 -13.89 13.39 -0.86
N ALA A 23 -12.93 13.99 -1.56
CA ALA A 23 -13.15 15.10 -2.49
C ALA A 23 -13.75 14.66 -3.85
N ARG A 24 -13.79 13.36 -4.18
CA ARG A 24 -14.16 12.83 -5.50
C ARG A 24 -15.26 11.78 -5.39
N GLY A 25 -16.18 11.73 -6.38
CA GLY A 25 -17.23 10.70 -6.45
C GLY A 25 -16.75 9.36 -7.01
N ASP A 26 -15.90 9.40 -8.04
CA ASP A 26 -15.41 8.21 -8.74
C ASP A 26 -14.02 7.76 -8.27
N PHE A 27 -13.61 6.57 -8.70
CA PHE A 27 -12.26 6.07 -8.49
C PHE A 27 -11.20 7.00 -9.09
N LEU A 28 -10.11 7.16 -8.34
CA LEU A 28 -8.86 7.70 -8.83
C LEU A 28 -7.99 6.56 -9.35
N LEU A 29 -7.41 6.74 -10.53
CA LEU A 29 -6.31 5.94 -11.05
C LEU A 29 -5.40 6.89 -11.83
N ARG A 30 -4.19 7.10 -11.32
CA ARG A 30 -3.18 7.99 -11.90
C ARG A 30 -1.79 7.40 -11.69
N GLY A 31 -0.94 7.50 -12.70
CA GLY A 31 0.45 7.04 -12.61
C GLY A 31 0.63 5.53 -12.42
N LEU A 32 -0.42 4.71 -12.59
CA LEU A 32 -0.33 3.26 -12.48
C LEU A 32 -0.87 2.57 -13.74
N PRO A 33 -0.19 1.54 -14.26
CA PRO A 33 -0.68 0.72 -15.35
C PRO A 33 -1.83 -0.17 -14.89
N ARG A 34 -2.70 -0.53 -15.84
CA ARG A 34 -3.81 -1.48 -15.62
C ARG A 34 -3.36 -2.84 -15.14
N THR A 35 -2.18 -3.28 -15.57
CA THR A 35 -1.56 -4.54 -15.14
C THR A 35 -1.28 -4.62 -13.64
N PHE A 36 -1.23 -3.49 -12.94
CA PHE A 36 -1.22 -3.42 -11.48
C PHE A 36 -2.61 -3.10 -10.92
N ALA A 37 -3.25 -2.07 -11.46
CA ALA A 37 -4.48 -1.53 -10.90
C ALA A 37 -5.67 -2.51 -10.91
N ASP A 38 -5.79 -3.34 -11.95
CA ASP A 38 -6.92 -4.26 -12.09
C ASP A 38 -6.86 -5.43 -11.07
N PRO A 39 -5.76 -6.21 -10.95
CA PRO A 39 -5.68 -7.25 -9.91
C PRO A 39 -5.71 -6.67 -8.49
N TRP A 40 -5.16 -5.47 -8.28
CA TRP A 40 -5.27 -4.77 -7.00
C TRP A 40 -6.71 -4.40 -6.65
N HIS A 41 -7.48 -3.91 -7.64
CA HIS A 41 -8.90 -3.59 -7.48
C HIS A 41 -9.70 -4.83 -7.08
N GLU A 42 -9.52 -5.94 -7.81
CA GLU A 42 -10.22 -7.20 -7.57
C GLU A 42 -9.93 -7.73 -6.16
N TRP A 43 -8.65 -7.76 -5.77
CA TRP A 43 -8.24 -8.18 -4.42
C TRP A 43 -8.88 -7.33 -3.32
N LEU A 44 -8.91 -6.00 -3.48
CA LEU A 44 -9.56 -5.10 -2.54
C LEU A 44 -11.07 -5.33 -2.46
N LEU A 45 -11.75 -5.54 -3.59
CA LEU A 45 -13.18 -5.83 -3.59
C LEU A 45 -13.49 -7.11 -2.80
N ASP A 46 -12.78 -8.20 -3.10
CA ASP A 46 -12.98 -9.48 -2.43
C ASP A 46 -12.67 -9.38 -0.93
N GLY A 47 -11.58 -8.70 -0.57
CA GLY A 47 -11.20 -8.47 0.82
C GLY A 47 -12.20 -7.62 1.60
N LEU A 48 -12.71 -6.54 1.00
CA LEU A 48 -13.76 -5.71 1.60
C LEU A 48 -15.06 -6.50 1.78
N GLN A 49 -15.42 -7.36 0.83
CA GLN A 49 -16.60 -8.21 0.96
C GLN A 49 -16.43 -9.26 2.08
N ALA A 50 -15.30 -9.97 2.09
CA ALA A 50 -15.00 -11.00 3.09
C ALA A 50 -14.89 -10.41 4.50
N SER A 51 -14.24 -9.25 4.66
CA SER A 51 -14.14 -8.57 5.96
C SER A 51 -15.50 -8.09 6.48
N ARG A 52 -16.40 -7.61 5.61
CA ARG A 52 -17.78 -7.28 6.00
C ARG A 52 -18.52 -8.49 6.54
N ALA A 53 -18.40 -9.63 5.84
CA ALA A 53 -19.01 -10.87 6.29
C ALA A 53 -18.44 -11.36 7.63
N ALA A 54 -17.12 -11.21 7.84
CA ALA A 54 -16.46 -11.66 9.07
C ALA A 54 -16.71 -10.75 10.29
N LEU A 55 -16.77 -9.43 10.10
CA LEU A 55 -16.86 -8.45 11.19
C LEU A 55 -18.29 -7.98 11.50
N GLY A 56 -19.24 -8.21 10.59
CA GLY A 56 -20.66 -7.88 10.79
C GLY A 56 -20.88 -6.40 11.13
N GLU A 57 -21.69 -6.12 12.15
CA GLU A 57 -22.03 -4.76 12.59
C GLU A 57 -20.81 -3.94 13.03
N GLY A 58 -19.74 -4.59 13.50
CA GLY A 58 -18.50 -3.92 13.90
C GLY A 58 -17.62 -3.49 12.73
N TRP A 59 -17.94 -3.88 11.49
CA TRP A 59 -17.07 -3.65 10.33
C TRP A 59 -16.76 -2.18 10.10
N MET A 60 -17.77 -1.30 10.23
CA MET A 60 -17.60 0.13 9.92
C MET A 60 -16.60 0.80 10.85
N ASP A 61 -16.73 0.54 12.15
CA ASP A 61 -15.83 1.07 13.17
C ASP A 61 -14.38 0.59 12.96
N ARG A 62 -14.21 -0.70 12.65
CA ARG A 62 -12.89 -1.27 12.33
C ARG A 62 -12.31 -0.72 11.04
N TYR A 63 -13.14 -0.48 10.02
CA TYR A 63 -12.68 0.07 8.75
C TYR A 63 -12.18 1.50 8.92
N LEU A 64 -12.95 2.36 9.60
CA LEU A 64 -12.60 3.78 9.77
C LEU A 64 -11.39 3.98 10.68
N ASN A 65 -11.17 3.10 11.65
CA ASN A 65 -10.05 3.16 12.58
C ASN A 65 -8.89 2.22 12.20
N ALA A 66 -8.93 1.60 11.02
CA ALA A 66 -7.85 0.74 10.54
C ALA A 66 -6.55 1.55 10.37
N PRO A 67 -5.39 1.01 10.75
CA PRO A 67 -4.13 1.71 10.59
C PRO A 67 -3.72 1.74 9.11
N ILE A 68 -2.74 2.59 8.80
CA ILE A 68 -2.11 2.55 7.48
C ILE A 68 -1.19 1.33 7.41
N TRP A 69 -1.28 0.61 6.30
CA TRP A 69 -0.43 -0.53 6.01
C TRP A 69 0.57 -0.18 4.92
N ARG A 70 1.86 -0.31 5.25
CA ARG A 70 2.97 -0.31 4.31
C ARG A 70 3.10 -1.69 3.69
N PHE A 71 3.58 -1.74 2.46
CA PHE A 71 3.82 -3.01 1.78
C PHE A 71 4.97 -2.94 0.80
N VAL A 72 5.56 -4.11 0.55
CA VAL A 72 6.34 -4.43 -0.64
C VAL A 72 5.83 -5.71 -1.28
N LEU A 73 5.78 -5.72 -2.60
CA LEU A 73 5.36 -6.82 -3.44
C LEU A 73 6.42 -7.05 -4.51
N GLU A 74 6.89 -8.28 -4.66
CA GLU A 74 7.78 -8.67 -5.74
C GLU A 74 7.06 -8.69 -7.08
N ALA A 75 7.85 -8.61 -8.15
CA ALA A 75 7.37 -8.79 -9.51
C ALA A 75 6.61 -10.12 -9.64
N GLY A 76 5.42 -10.06 -10.24
CA GLY A 76 4.52 -11.20 -10.43
C GLY A 76 3.40 -11.28 -9.39
N VAL A 77 3.50 -10.59 -8.24
CA VAL A 77 2.45 -10.67 -7.19
C VAL A 77 1.20 -9.87 -7.56
N CYS A 78 1.38 -8.63 -8.01
CA CYS A 78 0.28 -7.74 -8.40
C CYS A 78 0.59 -7.08 -9.75
N GLY A 79 1.07 -7.88 -10.70
CA GLY A 79 1.55 -7.41 -12.00
C GLY A 79 3.04 -7.65 -12.22
N PRO A 80 3.59 -7.24 -13.37
CA PRO A 80 4.94 -7.63 -13.80
C PRO A 80 6.08 -6.89 -13.10
N GLN A 81 5.81 -5.80 -12.38
CA GLN A 81 6.81 -5.00 -11.68
C GLN A 81 6.70 -5.19 -10.18
N ALA A 82 7.83 -5.11 -9.49
CA ALA A 82 7.83 -4.98 -8.04
C ALA A 82 7.24 -3.63 -7.63
N ALA A 83 6.57 -3.62 -6.48
CA ALA A 83 5.83 -2.47 -5.97
C ALA A 83 6.15 -2.25 -4.50
N ALA A 84 6.27 -1.00 -4.09
CA ALA A 84 6.21 -0.58 -2.69
C ALA A 84 5.04 0.39 -2.52
N GLY A 85 4.40 0.40 -1.37
CA GLY A 85 3.21 1.23 -1.21
C GLY A 85 2.70 1.38 0.20
N VAL A 86 1.69 2.25 0.32
CA VAL A 86 0.87 2.42 1.51
C VAL A 86 -0.60 2.28 1.15
N MET A 87 -1.35 1.64 2.02
CA MET A 87 -2.79 1.43 1.89
C MET A 87 -3.48 1.97 3.14
N MET A 88 -4.45 2.85 2.93
CA MET A 88 -5.21 3.52 4.00
C MET A 88 -6.71 3.40 3.73
N SER A 89 -7.51 3.21 4.78
CA SER A 89 -8.96 3.31 4.68
C SER A 89 -9.39 4.68 4.15
N SER A 90 -10.38 4.69 3.26
CA SER A 90 -10.86 5.91 2.62
C SER A 90 -12.32 5.76 2.20
N VAL A 91 -12.91 6.88 1.77
CA VAL A 91 -14.30 6.99 1.38
C VAL A 91 -14.41 7.96 0.21
N ASP A 92 -15.38 7.77 -0.68
CA ASP A 92 -15.69 8.79 -1.69
C ASP A 92 -16.69 9.84 -1.17
N LYS A 93 -16.92 10.87 -1.99
CA LYS A 93 -17.91 11.92 -1.73
C LYS A 93 -19.33 11.41 -1.47
N ALA A 94 -19.68 10.20 -1.94
CA ALA A 94 -20.99 9.58 -1.75
C ALA A 94 -21.06 8.65 -0.52
N GLY A 95 -19.99 8.54 0.27
CA GLY A 95 -19.95 7.68 1.45
C GLY A 95 -19.62 6.22 1.16
N ARG A 96 -19.15 5.87 -0.05
CA ARG A 96 -18.79 4.48 -0.40
C ARG A 96 -17.35 4.22 0.02
N HIS A 97 -17.20 3.28 0.95
CA HIS A 97 -15.92 2.91 1.56
C HIS A 97 -15.07 2.04 0.63
N PHE A 98 -13.86 2.51 0.33
CA PHE A 98 -12.86 1.80 -0.45
C PHE A 98 -11.47 2.41 -0.18
N PRO A 99 -10.41 1.61 0.05
CA PRO A 99 -9.10 2.14 0.40
C PRO A 99 -8.51 3.09 -0.63
N LEU A 100 -7.66 4.00 -0.16
CA LEU A 100 -6.71 4.74 -0.98
C LEU A 100 -5.36 4.00 -0.92
N THR A 101 -4.68 3.89 -2.06
CA THR A 101 -3.36 3.29 -2.17
C THR A 101 -2.42 4.23 -2.92
N LEU A 102 -1.25 4.50 -2.35
CA LEU A 102 -0.11 5.10 -3.05
C LEU A 102 0.93 4.02 -3.32
N VAL A 103 1.49 4.01 -4.53
CA VAL A 103 2.35 2.92 -4.99
C VAL A 103 3.52 3.49 -5.77
N ALA A 104 4.74 3.09 -5.40
CA ALA A 104 5.92 3.18 -6.24
C ALA A 104 6.11 1.86 -7.00
N LEU A 105 6.05 1.90 -8.33
CA LEU A 105 6.44 0.79 -9.19
C LEU A 105 7.90 0.92 -9.56
N LEU A 106 8.69 -0.08 -9.16
CA LEU A 106 10.11 -0.15 -9.45
C LEU A 106 10.30 -0.54 -10.93
N ALA A 107 11.36 -0.02 -11.55
CA ALA A 107 11.68 -0.36 -12.93
C ALA A 107 11.85 -1.88 -13.12
N PRO A 108 11.48 -2.44 -14.29
CA PRO A 108 11.54 -3.86 -14.53
C PRO A 108 12.91 -4.47 -14.20
N GLY A 109 12.91 -5.61 -13.51
CA GLY A 109 14.13 -6.30 -13.06
C GLY A 109 14.64 -5.88 -11.68
N ASN A 110 14.09 -4.81 -11.09
CA ASN A 110 14.35 -4.47 -9.69
C ASN A 110 13.42 -5.24 -8.75
N SER A 111 13.95 -5.57 -7.57
CA SER A 111 13.23 -6.21 -6.46
C SER A 111 12.88 -5.16 -5.41
N ALA A 112 11.78 -5.36 -4.68
CA ALA A 112 11.36 -4.53 -3.54
C ALA A 112 11.66 -5.20 -2.17
N ASP A 113 12.05 -6.48 -2.15
CA ASP A 113 12.30 -7.29 -0.95
C ASP A 113 13.39 -6.71 -0.02
N GLY A 114 14.35 -5.98 -0.59
CA GLY A 114 15.40 -5.27 0.15
C GLY A 114 15.01 -3.87 0.65
N ALA A 115 13.77 -3.42 0.48
CA ALA A 115 13.34 -2.14 1.05
C ALA A 115 13.31 -2.23 2.58
N GLU A 116 13.89 -1.22 3.23
CA GLU A 116 13.92 -1.12 4.68
C GLU A 116 12.55 -0.64 5.19
N THR A 117 12.08 -1.21 6.31
CA THR A 117 10.76 -0.87 6.88
C THR A 117 10.66 0.59 7.34
N ASP A 118 11.82 1.18 7.66
CA ASP A 118 12.02 2.53 8.16
C ASP A 118 12.51 3.50 7.06
N ASP A 119 12.44 3.09 5.78
CA ASP A 119 12.77 3.98 4.67
C ASP A 119 11.89 5.26 4.73
N PRO A 120 12.49 6.47 4.71
CA PRO A 120 11.75 7.74 4.79
C PRO A 120 10.68 7.90 3.71
N TRP A 121 10.78 7.16 2.61
CA TRP A 121 9.76 7.14 1.56
C TRP A 121 8.40 6.71 2.09
N PHE A 122 8.33 5.71 2.98
CA PHE A 122 7.05 5.25 3.51
C PHE A 122 6.39 6.32 4.39
N GLU A 123 7.17 7.01 5.22
CA GLU A 123 6.67 8.13 6.03
C GLU A 123 6.10 9.25 5.13
N ALA A 124 6.84 9.66 4.10
CA ALA A 124 6.38 10.66 3.15
C ALA A 124 5.11 10.22 2.40
N ALA A 125 5.00 8.94 2.04
CA ALA A 125 3.81 8.40 1.40
C ALA A 125 2.60 8.35 2.36
N GLU A 126 2.80 8.03 3.64
CA GLU A 126 1.75 8.06 4.66
C GLU A 126 1.22 9.47 4.90
N GLU A 127 2.11 10.45 5.07
CA GLU A 127 1.74 11.85 5.22
C GLU A 127 0.92 12.35 4.02
N LEU A 128 1.36 12.00 2.81
CA LEU A 128 0.64 12.37 1.60
C LEU A 128 -0.72 11.67 1.52
N ALA A 129 -0.80 10.38 1.84
CA ALA A 129 -2.07 9.65 1.88
C ALA A 129 -3.06 10.28 2.89
N LEU A 130 -2.59 10.62 4.10
CA LEU A 130 -3.36 11.29 5.14
C LEU A 130 -3.88 12.66 4.68
N SER A 131 -3.04 13.44 3.98
CA SER A 131 -3.46 14.73 3.41
C SER A 131 -4.66 14.61 2.48
N ALA A 132 -4.86 13.43 1.88
CA ALA A 132 -5.93 13.16 0.93
C ALA A 132 -7.32 13.01 1.56
N LEU A 133 -7.41 12.90 2.90
CA LEU A 133 -8.67 12.75 3.63
C LEU A 133 -9.48 14.07 3.73
N THR A 134 -8.90 15.21 3.35
CA THR A 134 -9.63 16.49 3.34
C THR A 134 -10.65 16.57 2.21
N HIS A 135 -11.88 17.01 2.53
CA HIS A 135 -12.94 17.21 1.53
C HIS A 135 -12.65 18.36 0.55
N THR A 136 -11.73 19.27 0.88
CA THR A 136 -11.35 20.42 0.04
C THR A 136 -10.04 20.18 -0.72
N LEU A 137 -9.60 18.92 -0.85
CA LEU A 137 -8.37 18.56 -1.53
C LEU A 137 -8.42 19.02 -3.00
N ASP A 138 -7.35 19.70 -3.46
CA ASP A 138 -7.08 19.82 -4.88
C ASP A 138 -6.50 18.50 -5.39
N VAL A 139 -7.32 17.76 -6.14
CA VAL A 139 -6.98 16.43 -6.63
C VAL A 139 -5.81 16.45 -7.61
N GLU A 140 -5.69 17.48 -8.46
CA GLU A 140 -4.61 17.55 -9.43
C GLU A 140 -3.29 17.90 -8.75
N ALA A 141 -3.32 18.81 -7.77
CA ALA A 141 -2.15 19.09 -6.93
C ALA A 141 -1.71 17.84 -6.16
N PHE A 142 -2.66 17.11 -5.56
CA PHE A 142 -2.39 15.84 -4.88
C PHE A 142 -1.73 14.81 -5.81
N VAL A 143 -2.29 14.60 -7.01
CA VAL A 143 -1.72 13.68 -8.02
C VAL A 143 -0.33 14.12 -8.45
N GLY A 144 -0.09 15.43 -8.59
CA GLY A 144 1.23 15.99 -8.85
C GLY A 144 2.24 15.66 -7.74
N SER A 145 1.85 15.83 -6.47
CA SER A 145 2.67 15.45 -5.32
C SER A 145 2.97 13.95 -5.28
N VAL A 146 1.98 13.11 -5.59
CA VAL A 146 2.18 11.64 -5.68
C VAL A 146 3.20 11.32 -6.77
N GLY A 147 3.06 11.89 -7.97
CA GLY A 147 3.99 11.65 -9.07
C GLY A 147 5.41 12.20 -8.84
N ALA A 148 5.57 13.10 -7.88
CA ALA A 148 6.87 13.65 -7.46
C ALA A 148 7.54 12.86 -6.32
N LEU A 149 6.84 11.89 -5.71
CA LEU A 149 7.48 10.98 -4.76
C LEU A 149 8.60 10.22 -5.47
N SER A 150 9.72 10.07 -4.77
CA SER A 150 10.80 9.17 -5.17
C SER A 150 10.33 7.71 -5.11
N VAL A 151 11.25 6.77 -5.28
CA VAL A 151 11.01 5.36 -4.97
C VAL A 151 11.82 4.95 -3.74
N PRO A 152 11.33 4.00 -2.91
CA PRO A 152 12.08 3.54 -1.76
C PRO A 152 13.43 2.96 -2.17
N GLN A 153 14.43 3.16 -1.32
CA GLN A 153 15.75 2.58 -1.54
C GLN A 153 15.71 1.08 -1.20
N VAL A 154 16.45 0.30 -1.98
CA VAL A 154 16.54 -1.15 -1.81
C VAL A 154 17.99 -1.47 -1.53
N SER A 155 18.33 -1.52 -0.24
CA SER A 155 19.69 -1.76 0.27
C SER A 155 19.78 -3.00 1.17
N GLY A 156 18.64 -3.50 1.64
CA GLY A 156 18.54 -4.62 2.55
C GLY A 156 18.81 -5.98 1.90
N GLN A 157 19.06 -6.99 2.75
CA GLN A 157 19.11 -8.38 2.30
C GLN A 157 17.70 -8.88 1.93
N PRO A 158 17.54 -9.58 0.80
CA PRO A 158 16.25 -10.14 0.42
C PRO A 158 15.78 -11.16 1.47
N SER A 159 14.54 -11.01 1.94
CA SER A 159 13.88 -11.89 2.91
C SER A 159 13.30 -13.16 2.26
N SER A 160 13.38 -13.31 0.94
CA SER A 160 12.79 -14.39 0.12
C SER A 160 11.26 -14.44 0.11
N ALA A 161 10.60 -13.49 0.77
CA ALA A 161 9.15 -13.32 0.72
C ALA A 161 8.74 -12.55 -0.53
N ALA A 162 7.70 -13.01 -1.23
CA ALA A 162 7.17 -12.30 -2.39
C ALA A 162 6.30 -11.11 -1.99
N ALA A 163 5.75 -11.10 -0.78
CA ALA A 163 5.00 -9.99 -0.23
C ALA A 163 5.36 -9.78 1.24
N ARG A 164 5.48 -8.52 1.65
CA ARG A 164 5.63 -8.11 3.05
C ARG A 164 4.70 -6.94 3.33
N TRP A 165 4.06 -6.98 4.48
CA TRP A 165 3.13 -5.97 4.97
C TRP A 165 3.50 -5.62 6.40
N TRP A 166 3.44 -4.35 6.74
CA TRP A 166 3.64 -3.89 8.11
C TRP A 166 2.88 -2.60 8.37
N THR A 167 2.66 -2.31 9.63
CA THR A 167 2.04 -1.08 10.09
C THR A 167 2.74 -0.62 11.34
N LEU A 168 2.88 0.69 11.51
CA LEU A 168 3.32 1.31 12.77
C LEU A 168 2.23 1.30 13.85
N GLY A 169 1.07 0.71 13.54
CA GLY A 169 -0.07 0.64 14.44
C GLY A 169 -1.02 1.82 14.29
N GLY A 170 -1.97 1.89 15.21
CA GLY A 170 -3.05 2.88 15.22
C GLY A 170 -3.95 2.68 16.45
N GLU A 171 -5.14 3.26 16.42
CA GLU A 171 -6.08 3.11 17.53
C GLU A 171 -6.49 1.64 17.71
N GLY A 172 -6.09 1.04 18.83
CA GLY A 172 -6.37 -0.37 19.12
C GLY A 172 -5.57 -1.38 18.29
N VAL A 173 -4.56 -0.94 17.52
CA VAL A 173 -3.69 -1.78 16.71
C VAL A 173 -2.23 -1.54 17.07
N ALA A 174 -1.52 -2.57 17.52
CA ALA A 174 -0.08 -2.51 17.74
C ALA A 174 0.70 -2.55 16.42
N GLU A 175 1.93 -2.04 16.46
CA GLU A 175 2.92 -2.27 15.40
C GLU A 175 3.05 -3.76 15.12
N GLN A 176 2.95 -4.14 13.85
CA GLN A 176 3.03 -5.53 13.43
C GLN A 176 3.32 -5.64 11.93
N GLY A 177 3.68 -6.84 11.50
CA GLY A 177 3.81 -7.16 10.10
C GLY A 177 3.76 -8.64 9.84
N PHE A 178 3.59 -9.01 8.57
CA PHE A 178 3.61 -10.38 8.11
C PHE A 178 4.18 -10.46 6.69
N THR A 179 4.63 -11.66 6.32
CA THR A 179 5.13 -11.99 4.99
C THR A 179 4.26 -13.06 4.33
N GLY A 180 4.34 -13.17 3.01
CA GLY A 180 3.61 -14.17 2.24
C GLY A 180 4.17 -14.39 0.85
N ALA A 181 3.64 -15.41 0.16
CA ALA A 181 3.98 -15.74 -1.22
C ALA A 181 3.22 -14.90 -2.27
N GLY A 182 2.34 -14.01 -1.84
CA GLY A 182 1.54 -13.15 -2.72
C GLY A 182 0.57 -12.27 -1.94
N LEU A 183 -0.46 -11.75 -2.63
CA LEU A 183 -1.54 -11.02 -1.97
C LEU A 183 -2.26 -11.92 -0.96
N PRO A 184 -2.57 -11.43 0.25
CA PRO A 184 -3.28 -12.24 1.25
C PRO A 184 -4.64 -12.71 0.74
N PRO A 185 -5.08 -13.94 1.05
CA PRO A 185 -6.44 -14.39 0.74
C PRO A 185 -7.50 -13.44 1.31
N ALA A 186 -8.60 -13.24 0.59
CA ALA A 186 -9.68 -12.33 1.01
C ALA A 186 -10.19 -12.58 2.43
N ALA A 187 -10.23 -13.85 2.88
CA ALA A 187 -10.63 -14.23 4.23
C ALA A 187 -9.75 -13.60 5.34
N ARG A 188 -8.50 -13.26 5.02
CA ARG A 188 -7.55 -12.61 5.93
C ARG A 188 -7.64 -11.09 5.88
N PHE A 189 -8.50 -10.50 5.05
CA PHE A 189 -8.55 -9.04 4.90
C PHE A 189 -9.00 -8.33 6.18
N ALA A 190 -9.79 -8.99 7.04
CA ALA A 190 -10.19 -8.46 8.34
C ALA A 190 -8.98 -8.21 9.28
N GLU A 191 -7.85 -8.86 9.05
CA GLU A 191 -6.62 -8.66 9.82
C GLU A 191 -6.05 -7.24 9.60
N PHE A 192 -6.18 -6.70 8.37
CA PHE A 192 -5.80 -5.33 8.06
C PHE A 192 -6.66 -4.29 8.81
N LEU A 193 -7.92 -4.62 9.11
CA LEU A 193 -8.84 -3.71 9.80
C LEU A 193 -8.77 -3.82 11.32
N THR A 194 -8.30 -4.96 11.84
CA THR A 194 -8.31 -5.25 13.28
C THR A 194 -6.95 -5.21 13.92
N GLY A 195 -5.87 -5.18 13.12
CA GLY A 195 -4.52 -5.23 13.67
C GLY A 195 -4.21 -6.55 14.36
N ARG A 196 -4.80 -7.63 13.88
CA ARG A 196 -4.53 -8.98 14.35
C ARG A 196 -4.12 -9.79 13.15
N ALA A 197 -2.88 -9.65 12.71
CA ALA A 197 -2.25 -10.66 11.87
C ALA A 197 -2.39 -11.99 12.63
N GLY A 198 -3.23 -12.90 12.16
CA GLY A 198 -3.43 -14.17 12.83
C GLY A 198 -2.09 -14.89 12.93
N GLU A 199 -1.74 -15.41 14.10
CA GLU A 199 -0.71 -16.44 14.19
C GLU A 199 -1.20 -17.67 13.38
N GLY A 200 -0.56 -17.92 12.24
CA GLY A 200 -0.57 -19.20 11.55
C GLY A 200 -1.26 -19.25 10.18
N ALA A 201 -0.50 -19.70 9.19
CA ALA A 201 -0.54 -21.10 8.78
C ALA A 201 0.87 -21.56 8.38
#